data_AF-A0A6M0RSC3-F1
#
_entry.id   AF-A0A6M0RSC3-F1
#
_cell.length_a   1.000
_cell.length_b   1.000
_cell.length_c   1.000
_cell.angle_alpha   90.00
_cell.angle_beta   90.00
_cell.angle_gamma   90.00
#
_symmetry.space_group_name_H-M   'P 1'
#
loop_
_entity.id
_entity.type
_entity.pdbx_description
1 polymer ?
#
loop_
_entity_poly.entity_id
_entity_poly.type
_entity_poly.pdbx_seq_one_letter_code
_entity_poly.pdbx_strand_id
1 'polypeptide(L)'
;MVFNYLPTPEVLNMLAKGRLAERLPRAVRLWVLLHRLYGPDNWAGQLPQPFRYGHLRDLLFAPTHGTSETAKVAELTADCDFNCCCQRSLTTWLEDSDPAFSLVDWRQKIIGLSALSQDSLEAALDTCPFAKVHRSIRDDLSHLVDLGWLALAGKGQFSTVEPDGWPNLQRQEPMPLGNLSEAQTWEVLRSLKSISFVKPNLTVIVESLREQMTSQTAVATAEPEQRIFLHLDYILSEEMQEHVDTLQEQIEQLWRSGSGIIQFDYGSSAGKVVPITVYPVCLHYSRRAKYLSAYGEGPNGVLDWHNYRLDRITSSRLTVLAWGDPQVPESLRKLRRTGQLPTSEVVSAALEDAWGFNFYLPRRLLIMRFPPDFARRYVDQTERHTTFEAVDYGALPGLVNREIKGPDKRTVLKVLGQRNPQDAYYRAWIRLGDINIVMRLRDWRPMGEVIAPLELRQRMREEVAAELRHYGDG
;
A
#
# COMPACT_ATOMS: atom_id res chain seq x y z
N MET A 1 -9.82 35.64 -4.36
CA MET A 1 -10.15 34.90 -3.12
C MET A 1 -8.90 34.85 -2.27
N VAL A 2 -9.00 34.87 -0.94
CA VAL A 2 -7.84 34.88 -0.02
C VAL A 2 -7.84 33.57 0.77
N PHE A 3 -6.67 32.96 0.96
CA PHE A 3 -6.52 31.78 1.80
C PHE A 3 -6.68 32.17 3.27
N ASN A 4 -7.91 31.98 3.79
CA ASN A 4 -8.30 32.33 5.16
C ASN A 4 -8.53 31.09 6.03
N TYR A 5 -7.95 29.95 5.67
CA TYR A 5 -8.06 28.74 6.48
C TYR A 5 -7.14 28.84 7.69
N LEU A 6 -7.72 28.70 8.89
CA LEU A 6 -6.97 28.54 10.12
C LEU A 6 -6.19 27.21 10.11
N PRO A 7 -5.11 27.08 10.91
CA PRO A 7 -4.33 25.84 10.98
C PRO A 7 -5.08 24.79 11.81
N THR A 8 -6.33 24.50 11.47
CA THR A 8 -7.12 23.50 12.19
C THR A 8 -6.53 22.11 11.98
N PRO A 9 -6.74 21.17 12.91
CA PRO A 9 -6.22 19.80 12.80
C PRO A 9 -6.60 19.12 11.49
N GLU A 10 -7.81 19.36 10.99
CA GLU A 10 -8.30 18.81 9.73
C GLU A 10 -7.56 19.38 8.51
N VAL A 11 -7.33 20.71 8.50
CA VAL A 11 -6.55 21.37 7.45
C VAL A 11 -5.11 20.84 7.46
N LEU A 12 -4.48 20.76 8.63
CA LEU A 12 -3.13 20.23 8.77
C LEU A 12 -3.05 18.75 8.37
N ASN A 13 -4.06 17.94 8.69
CA ASN A 13 -4.10 16.54 8.29
C ASN A 13 -4.20 16.35 6.79
N MET A 14 -4.99 17.18 6.12
CA MET A 14 -5.05 17.19 4.66
C MET A 14 -3.71 17.59 4.04
N LEU A 15 -3.05 18.63 4.56
CA LEU A 15 -1.71 19.03 4.12
C LEU A 15 -0.67 17.92 4.39
N ALA A 16 -0.86 17.15 5.45
CA ALA A 16 -0.06 15.97 5.79
C ALA A 16 -0.45 14.70 5.02
N LYS A 17 -1.49 14.73 4.16
CA LYS A 17 -2.07 13.57 3.47
C LYS A 17 -2.43 12.41 4.42
N GLY A 18 -3.02 12.72 5.58
CA GLY A 18 -3.44 11.71 6.56
C GLY A 18 -2.32 11.21 7.50
N ARG A 19 -1.07 11.69 7.34
CA ARG A 19 0.08 11.33 8.19
C ARG A 19 0.42 12.44 9.19
N LEU A 20 -0.58 13.08 9.78
CA LEU A 20 -0.37 14.27 10.63
C LEU A 20 0.57 13.99 11.82
N ALA A 21 0.49 12.82 12.43
CA ALA A 21 1.32 12.44 13.58
C ALA A 21 2.82 12.56 13.29
N GLU A 22 3.24 12.00 12.16
CA GLU A 22 4.64 11.94 11.74
C GLU A 22 5.11 13.24 11.08
N ARG A 23 4.16 14.05 10.58
CA ARG A 23 4.45 15.20 9.70
C ARG A 23 3.97 16.53 10.25
N LEU A 24 3.60 16.61 11.53
CA LEU A 24 3.02 17.82 12.12
C LEU A 24 3.86 19.09 11.86
N PRO A 25 5.18 19.12 12.10
CA PRO A 25 5.99 20.31 11.81
C PRO A 25 5.99 20.67 10.32
N ARG A 26 5.96 19.68 9.42
CA ARG A 26 5.86 19.91 7.98
C ARG A 26 4.50 20.45 7.59
N ALA A 27 3.41 19.88 8.12
CA ALA A 27 2.05 20.34 7.86
C ALA A 27 1.87 21.81 8.25
N VAL A 28 2.40 22.21 9.41
CA VAL A 28 2.40 23.62 9.84
C VAL A 28 3.24 24.49 8.90
N ARG A 29 4.45 24.06 8.49
CA ARG A 29 5.21 24.81 7.48
C ARG A 29 4.43 25.02 6.19
N LEU A 30 3.78 23.97 5.68
CA LEU A 30 2.98 24.05 4.46
C LEU A 30 1.82 25.04 4.64
N TRP A 31 1.12 24.99 5.77
CA TRP A 31 0.07 25.95 6.09
C TRP A 31 0.61 27.40 6.13
N VAL A 32 1.74 27.64 6.81
CA VAL A 32 2.37 28.98 6.86
C VAL A 32 2.72 29.45 5.45
N LEU A 33 3.31 28.59 4.62
CA LEU A 33 3.65 28.93 3.23
C LEU A 33 2.40 29.31 2.42
N LEU A 34 1.32 28.55 2.54
CA LEU A 34 0.05 28.86 1.87
C LEU A 34 -0.57 30.16 2.38
N HIS A 35 -0.54 30.38 3.69
CA HIS A 35 -1.05 31.60 4.29
C HIS A 35 -0.24 32.84 3.88
N ARG A 36 1.09 32.74 3.77
CA ARG A 36 1.92 33.86 3.28
C ARG A 36 1.76 34.10 1.78
N LEU A 37 1.68 33.04 0.98
CA LEU A 37 1.54 33.13 -0.47
C LEU A 37 0.17 33.66 -0.89
N TYR A 38 -0.90 33.09 -0.32
CA TYR A 38 -2.29 33.30 -0.76
C TYR A 38 -3.17 34.02 0.25
N GLY A 39 -2.68 34.24 1.47
CA GLY A 39 -3.39 34.95 2.53
C GLY A 39 -3.20 36.47 2.45
N PRO A 40 -3.44 37.18 3.57
CA PRO A 40 -3.42 38.65 3.60
C PRO A 40 -2.09 39.28 3.16
N ASP A 41 -0.95 38.63 3.42
CA ASP A 41 0.37 39.14 3.03
C ASP A 41 0.62 39.10 1.52
N ASN A 42 -0.14 38.25 0.81
CA ASN A 42 -0.14 38.10 -0.64
C ASN A 42 1.27 38.08 -1.26
N TRP A 43 2.18 37.24 -0.74
CA TRP A 43 3.53 37.11 -1.30
C TRP A 43 3.50 36.66 -2.76
N ALA A 44 2.43 35.98 -3.22
CA ALA A 44 2.22 35.66 -4.62
C ALA A 44 2.35 36.88 -5.55
N GLY A 45 1.86 38.05 -5.11
CA GLY A 45 1.94 39.31 -5.86
C GLY A 45 3.29 40.02 -5.75
N GLN A 46 4.14 39.64 -4.78
CA GLN A 46 5.48 40.21 -4.59
C GLN A 46 6.57 39.39 -5.29
N LEU A 47 6.30 38.11 -5.52
CA LEU A 47 7.21 37.17 -6.16
C LEU A 47 7.09 37.24 -7.69
N PRO A 48 8.19 37.07 -8.45
CA PRO A 48 8.09 36.89 -9.90
C PRO A 48 7.34 35.60 -10.23
N GLN A 49 6.60 35.58 -11.34
CA GLN A 49 5.90 34.37 -11.80
C GLN A 49 6.52 33.89 -13.12
N PRO A 50 7.26 32.75 -13.13
CA PRO A 50 7.53 31.85 -12.01
C PRO A 50 8.64 32.31 -11.05
N PHE A 51 8.57 31.91 -9.78
CA PHE A 51 9.60 32.17 -8.76
C PHE A 51 10.48 30.94 -8.52
N ARG A 52 11.65 31.17 -7.93
CA ARG A 52 12.55 30.12 -7.44
C ARG A 52 12.56 30.15 -5.91
N TYR A 53 13.01 29.05 -5.30
CA TYR A 53 13.18 28.99 -3.84
C TYR A 53 13.98 30.17 -3.27
N GLY A 54 15.01 30.67 -3.97
CA GLY A 54 15.78 31.83 -3.52
C GLY A 54 14.93 33.08 -3.29
N HIS A 55 13.97 33.37 -4.17
CA HIS A 55 13.07 34.52 -4.01
C HIS A 55 12.17 34.36 -2.78
N LEU A 56 11.68 33.14 -2.52
CA LEU A 56 10.87 32.85 -1.35
C LEU A 56 11.71 32.86 -0.06
N ARG A 57 12.93 32.31 -0.10
CA ARG A 57 13.88 32.29 1.02
C ARG A 57 14.11 33.70 1.56
N ASP A 58 14.31 34.65 0.66
CA ASP A 58 14.62 36.04 1.02
C ASP A 58 13.40 36.79 1.63
N LEU A 59 12.18 36.28 1.42
CA LEU A 59 10.98 36.74 2.13
C LEU A 59 10.75 35.98 3.45
N LEU A 60 11.14 34.70 3.49
CA LEU A 60 10.88 33.81 4.60
C LEU A 60 11.85 34.01 5.77
N PHE A 61 13.11 34.32 5.48
CA PHE A 61 14.16 34.38 6.50
C PHE A 61 14.75 35.78 6.65
N ALA A 62 15.22 36.09 7.87
CA ALA A 62 15.94 37.32 8.12
C ALA A 62 17.27 37.36 7.32
N PRO A 63 17.81 38.55 7.01
CA PRO A 63 19.08 38.68 6.27
C PRO A 63 20.29 38.00 6.94
N THR A 64 20.22 37.75 8.25
CA THR A 64 21.27 37.04 9.00
C THR A 64 21.18 35.52 8.90
N HIS A 65 20.15 34.99 8.25
CA HIS A 65 20.02 33.55 8.01
C HIS A 65 21.00 33.11 6.91
N GLY A 66 21.74 32.03 7.19
CA GLY A 66 22.71 31.48 6.25
C GLY A 66 22.06 31.12 4.90
N THR A 67 22.76 31.36 3.80
CA THR A 67 22.26 31.10 2.44
C THR A 67 22.90 29.88 1.77
N SER A 68 23.79 29.19 2.50
CA SER A 68 24.56 28.05 2.00
C SER A 68 23.65 26.82 1.79
N GLU A 69 23.74 26.21 0.61
CA GLU A 69 22.97 25.01 0.26
C GLU A 69 23.51 23.72 0.92
N THR A 70 24.74 23.74 1.45
CA THR A 70 25.40 22.57 2.05
C THR A 70 25.61 22.68 3.56
N ALA A 71 25.28 23.83 4.16
CA ALA A 71 25.43 24.05 5.59
C ALA A 71 24.39 23.26 6.41
N LYS A 72 24.78 22.89 7.64
CA LYS A 72 23.86 22.24 8.59
C LYS A 72 22.91 23.27 9.20
N VAL A 73 21.78 22.81 9.76
CA VAL A 73 20.78 23.71 10.39
C VAL A 73 21.41 24.63 11.43
N ALA A 74 22.26 24.09 12.32
CA ALA A 74 22.92 24.89 13.36
C ALA A 74 23.77 26.04 12.80
N GLU A 75 24.38 25.86 11.63
CA GLU A 75 25.18 26.90 10.95
C GLU A 75 24.26 27.91 10.24
N LEU A 76 23.16 27.46 9.64
CA LEU A 76 22.19 28.34 8.98
C LEU A 76 21.48 29.27 9.96
N THR A 77 21.25 28.80 11.18
CA THR A 77 20.45 29.51 12.19
C THR A 77 21.28 30.23 13.27
N ALA A 78 22.60 30.09 13.27
CA ALA A 78 23.48 30.56 14.36
C ALA A 78 23.30 32.04 14.68
N ASP A 79 23.19 32.88 13.64
CA ASP A 79 23.13 34.33 13.75
C ASP A 79 21.69 34.89 13.56
N CYS A 80 20.69 34.01 13.57
CA CYS A 80 19.29 34.41 13.38
C CYS A 80 18.70 34.99 14.68
N ASP A 81 18.01 36.12 14.55
CA ASP A 81 17.23 36.71 15.63
C ASP A 81 15.81 36.11 15.72
N PHE A 82 15.04 36.53 16.73
CA PHE A 82 13.67 36.06 16.94
C PHE A 82 12.68 36.46 15.83
N ASN A 83 13.06 37.39 14.94
CA ASN A 83 12.23 37.78 13.80
C ASN A 83 12.36 36.79 12.62
N CYS A 84 13.41 35.98 12.61
CA CYS A 84 13.61 34.97 11.59
C CYS A 84 12.62 33.80 11.76
N CYS A 85 11.97 33.36 10.67
CA CYS A 85 11.02 32.25 10.73
C CYS A 85 11.62 30.96 11.30
N CYS A 86 12.93 30.75 11.19
CA CYS A 86 13.61 29.57 11.74
C CYS A 86 13.69 29.57 13.28
N GLN A 87 13.47 30.71 13.95
CA GLN A 87 13.47 30.81 15.42
C GLN A 87 12.07 30.74 16.02
N ARG A 88 11.03 30.67 15.18
CA ARG A 88 9.64 30.58 15.63
C ARG A 88 9.24 29.14 15.86
N SER A 89 8.82 28.83 17.09
CA SER A 89 8.29 27.51 17.45
C SER A 89 6.93 27.26 16.78
N LEU A 90 6.53 25.99 16.75
CA LEU A 90 5.23 25.59 16.24
C LEU A 90 4.10 26.25 17.06
N THR A 91 4.26 26.31 18.38
CA THR A 91 3.34 27.05 19.27
C THR A 91 3.17 28.50 18.84
N THR A 92 4.27 29.22 18.61
CA THR A 92 4.22 30.64 18.18
C THR A 92 3.56 30.80 16.82
N TRP A 93 3.63 29.82 15.92
CA TRP A 93 2.90 29.89 14.63
C TRP A 93 1.40 29.67 14.78
N LEU A 94 0.97 28.83 15.74
CA LEU A 94 -0.44 28.56 15.98
C LEU A 94 -1.11 29.71 16.74
N GLU A 95 -0.47 30.24 17.77
CA GLU A 95 -1.03 31.32 18.59
C GLU A 95 -1.17 32.63 17.79
N ASP A 96 -0.23 32.93 16.90
CA ASP A 96 -0.30 34.11 16.03
C ASP A 96 -1.30 33.96 14.88
N SER A 97 -1.88 32.77 14.67
CA SER A 97 -2.76 32.51 13.52
C SER A 97 -4.13 33.18 13.63
N ASP A 98 -4.64 33.36 14.85
CA ASP A 98 -5.89 34.06 15.16
C ASP A 98 -5.90 34.48 16.64
N PRO A 99 -6.23 35.74 16.98
CA PRO A 99 -6.39 36.18 18.37
C PRO A 99 -7.40 35.36 19.21
N ALA A 100 -8.36 34.69 18.55
CA ALA A 100 -9.32 33.81 19.20
C ALA A 100 -8.90 32.32 19.21
N PHE A 101 -7.68 31.99 18.75
CA PHE A 101 -7.19 30.62 18.68
C PHE A 101 -6.95 30.02 20.07
N SER A 102 -7.69 28.96 20.39
CA SER A 102 -7.49 28.18 21.60
C SER A 102 -6.49 27.06 21.35
N LEU A 103 -5.25 27.23 21.81
CA LEU A 103 -4.22 26.18 21.71
C LEU A 103 -4.62 24.92 22.49
N VAL A 104 -5.37 25.08 23.59
CA VAL A 104 -5.88 23.97 24.40
C VAL A 104 -6.85 23.10 23.59
N ASP A 105 -7.85 23.72 22.96
CA ASP A 105 -8.83 22.99 22.14
C ASP A 105 -8.17 22.38 20.90
N TRP A 106 -7.22 23.10 20.31
CA TRP A 106 -6.45 22.60 19.18
C TRP A 106 -5.63 21.36 19.54
N ARG A 107 -4.93 21.37 20.70
CA ARG A 107 -4.16 20.23 21.19
C ARG A 107 -5.04 18.99 21.37
N GLN A 108 -6.21 19.15 21.99
CA GLN A 108 -7.16 18.05 22.18
C GLN A 108 -7.60 17.45 20.85
N LYS A 109 -7.91 18.30 19.86
CA LYS A 109 -8.32 17.84 18.53
C LYS A 109 -7.19 17.21 17.72
N ILE A 110 -5.95 17.70 17.83
CA ILE A 110 -4.78 17.05 17.20
C ILE A 110 -4.54 15.67 17.79
N ILE A 111 -4.57 15.55 19.13
CA ILE A 111 -4.41 14.25 19.81
C ILE A 111 -5.49 13.27 19.33
N GLY A 112 -6.74 13.72 19.23
CA GLY A 112 -7.85 12.93 18.70
C GLY A 112 -7.61 12.49 17.25
N LEU A 113 -7.22 13.43 16.38
CA LEU A 113 -7.16 13.20 14.94
C LEU A 113 -5.87 12.51 14.46
N SER A 114 -4.75 12.66 15.16
CA SER A 114 -3.44 12.15 14.73
C SER A 114 -2.83 11.09 15.66
N ALA A 115 -3.52 10.67 16.72
CA ALA A 115 -3.03 9.69 17.70
C ALA A 115 -1.64 10.03 18.29
N LEU A 116 -1.24 11.30 18.30
CA LEU A 116 -0.01 11.75 18.97
C LEU A 116 -0.18 11.58 20.48
N SER A 117 0.81 11.02 21.17
CA SER A 117 0.84 11.10 22.62
C SER A 117 0.98 12.56 23.06
N GLN A 118 0.48 12.89 24.24
CA GLN A 118 0.60 14.24 24.78
C GLN A 118 2.06 14.69 24.84
N ASP A 119 2.97 13.83 25.33
CA ASP A 119 4.41 14.09 25.36
C ASP A 119 5.01 14.33 23.96
N SER A 120 4.57 13.57 22.96
CA SER A 120 5.06 13.73 21.58
C SER A 120 4.57 15.04 20.96
N LEU A 121 3.33 15.44 21.28
CA LEU A 121 2.77 16.70 20.82
C LEU A 121 3.46 17.89 21.50
N GLU A 122 3.70 17.83 22.80
CA GLU A 122 4.45 18.85 23.54
C GLU A 122 5.86 19.01 22.98
N ALA A 123 6.58 17.90 22.74
CA ALA A 123 7.88 17.94 22.09
C ALA A 123 7.82 18.56 20.68
N ALA A 124 6.78 18.27 19.89
CA ALA A 124 6.59 18.84 18.56
C ALA A 124 6.27 20.33 18.60
N LEU A 125 5.50 20.78 19.60
CA LEU A 125 5.09 22.17 19.80
C LEU A 125 6.29 23.10 20.07
N ASP A 126 7.30 22.58 20.76
CA ASP A 126 8.54 23.31 21.05
C ASP A 126 9.51 23.35 19.86
N THR A 127 9.30 22.54 18.83
CA THR A 127 10.17 22.57 17.64
C THR A 127 9.96 23.83 16.81
N CYS A 128 11.02 24.33 16.19
CA CYS A 128 10.96 25.40 15.20
C CYS A 128 10.78 24.80 13.79
N PRO A 129 9.59 24.85 13.18
CA PRO A 129 9.30 24.07 11.97
C PRO A 129 10.22 24.40 10.79
N PHE A 130 10.63 25.68 10.69
CA PHE A 130 11.51 26.23 9.66
C PHE A 130 13.00 26.20 10.00
N ALA A 131 13.41 25.68 11.17
CA ALA A 131 14.81 25.36 11.48
C ALA A 131 15.23 24.09 10.71
N LYS A 132 15.30 24.21 9.38
CA LYS A 132 15.62 23.14 8.42
C LYS A 132 16.59 23.65 7.38
N VAL A 133 17.29 22.72 6.73
CA VAL A 133 18.13 23.06 5.58
C VAL A 133 17.27 23.53 4.41
N HIS A 134 17.81 24.40 3.56
CA HIS A 134 17.10 24.95 2.41
C HIS A 134 16.48 23.91 1.48
N ARG A 135 17.14 22.76 1.32
CA ARG A 135 16.61 21.62 0.55
C ARG A 135 15.23 21.18 1.08
N SER A 136 15.05 21.07 2.40
CA SER A 136 13.79 20.59 2.97
C SER A 136 12.62 21.52 2.67
N ILE A 137 12.85 22.84 2.62
CA ILE A 137 11.79 23.81 2.32
C ILE A 137 11.50 23.85 0.81
N ARG A 138 12.53 23.63 -0.03
CA ARG A 138 12.33 23.40 -1.46
C ARG A 138 11.51 22.13 -1.73
N ASP A 139 11.69 21.08 -0.93
CA ASP A 139 10.88 19.87 -0.98
C ASP A 139 9.44 20.13 -0.52
N ASP A 140 9.20 21.09 0.37
CA ASP A 140 7.85 21.53 0.73
C ASP A 140 7.15 22.26 -0.41
N LEU A 141 7.85 23.12 -1.16
CA LEU A 141 7.29 23.74 -2.37
C LEU A 141 6.92 22.70 -3.42
N SER A 142 7.77 21.68 -3.57
CA SER A 142 7.48 20.54 -4.45
C SER A 142 6.23 19.78 -3.97
N HIS A 143 6.08 19.59 -2.66
CA HIS A 143 4.88 18.96 -2.09
C HIS A 143 3.62 19.82 -2.23
N LEU A 144 3.72 21.15 -2.17
CA LEU A 144 2.60 22.04 -2.49
C LEU A 144 2.20 21.97 -3.97
N VAL A 145 3.16 21.70 -4.87
CA VAL A 145 2.84 21.37 -6.27
C VAL A 145 2.05 20.05 -6.34
N ASP A 146 2.50 19.02 -5.64
CA ASP A 146 1.82 17.71 -5.61
C ASP A 146 0.41 17.78 -5.03
N LEU A 147 0.17 18.72 -4.11
CA LEU A 147 -1.15 19.00 -3.53
C LEU A 147 -2.03 19.89 -4.41
N GLY A 148 -1.51 20.43 -5.52
CA GLY A 148 -2.25 21.32 -6.42
C GLY A 148 -2.31 22.78 -5.96
N TRP A 149 -1.57 23.16 -4.92
CA TRP A 149 -1.51 24.54 -4.45
C TRP A 149 -0.47 25.38 -5.21
N LEU A 150 0.51 24.76 -5.85
CA LEU A 150 1.49 25.42 -6.72
C LEU A 150 1.56 24.68 -8.07
N ALA A 151 2.10 25.32 -9.09
CA ALA A 151 2.39 24.70 -10.38
C ALA A 151 3.91 24.69 -10.64
N LEU A 152 4.39 23.68 -11.37
CA LEU A 152 5.80 23.62 -11.80
C LEU A 152 5.94 24.30 -13.17
N ALA A 153 6.74 25.37 -13.23
CA ALA A 153 6.98 26.15 -14.45
C ALA A 153 8.36 25.88 -15.08
N GLY A 154 9.15 24.98 -14.48
CA GLY A 154 10.50 24.62 -14.91
C GLY A 154 11.30 23.99 -13.77
N LYS A 155 12.54 23.53 -14.03
CA LYS A 155 13.38 22.90 -13.00
C LYS A 155 13.68 23.88 -11.86
N GLY A 156 13.06 23.65 -10.70
CA GLY A 156 13.20 24.49 -9.50
C GLY A 156 12.47 25.84 -9.59
N GLN A 157 11.52 25.97 -10.53
CA GLN A 157 10.67 27.14 -10.73
C GLN A 157 9.20 26.79 -10.45
N PHE A 158 8.58 27.59 -9.59
CA PHE A 158 7.22 27.42 -9.11
C PHE A 158 6.36 28.60 -9.55
N SER A 159 5.10 28.34 -9.84
CA SER A 159 4.08 29.37 -10.08
C SER A 159 2.94 29.18 -9.11
N THR A 160 2.33 30.28 -8.71
CA THR A 160 1.10 30.25 -7.92
C THR A 160 -0.09 29.84 -8.79
N VAL A 161 -1.06 29.17 -8.17
CA VAL A 161 -2.31 28.73 -8.82
C VAL A 161 -3.41 29.72 -8.44
N GLU A 162 -4.20 30.12 -9.43
CA GLU A 162 -5.35 31.01 -9.22
C GLU A 162 -6.41 30.37 -8.31
N PRO A 163 -7.18 31.16 -7.55
CA PRO A 163 -8.12 30.62 -6.57
C PRO A 163 -9.14 29.60 -7.07
N ASP A 164 -9.59 29.74 -8.31
CA ASP A 164 -10.54 28.80 -8.92
C ASP A 164 -9.93 27.41 -9.19
N GLY A 165 -8.61 27.30 -9.16
CA GLY A 165 -7.86 26.05 -9.29
C GLY A 165 -7.39 25.46 -7.97
N TRP A 166 -7.73 26.06 -6.81
CA TRP A 166 -7.32 25.53 -5.52
C TRP A 166 -8.00 24.18 -5.22
N PRO A 167 -7.28 23.23 -4.59
CA PRO A 167 -7.89 21.98 -4.17
C PRO A 167 -8.99 22.24 -3.14
N ASN A 168 -10.13 21.55 -3.28
CA ASN A 168 -11.26 21.74 -2.39
C ASN A 168 -10.94 21.19 -0.99
N LEU A 169 -10.93 22.06 0.02
CA LEU A 169 -10.73 21.70 1.43
C LEU A 169 -12.04 21.30 2.15
N GLN A 170 -13.16 21.14 1.44
CA GLN A 170 -14.42 20.73 2.06
C GLN A 170 -14.40 19.27 2.56
N ARG A 171 -14.86 19.09 3.80
CA ARG A 171 -15.06 17.82 4.51
C ARG A 171 -15.78 16.82 3.60
N GLN A 172 -15.12 15.70 3.27
CA GLN A 172 -15.86 14.49 2.95
C GLN A 172 -16.49 13.97 4.25
N GLU A 173 -17.82 13.99 4.33
CA GLU A 173 -18.51 13.34 5.45
C GLU A 173 -18.25 11.83 5.40
N PRO A 174 -17.89 11.19 6.52
CA PRO A 174 -17.78 9.74 6.57
C PRO A 174 -19.16 9.11 6.37
N MET A 175 -19.26 8.15 5.44
CA MET A 175 -20.44 7.28 5.31
C MET A 175 -20.71 6.56 6.66
N PRO A 176 -21.96 6.53 7.17
CA PRO A 176 -22.23 5.90 8.44
C PRO A 176 -22.30 4.37 8.31
N LEU A 177 -21.48 3.67 9.10
CA LEU A 177 -21.52 2.23 9.40
C LEU A 177 -22.73 1.87 10.30
N GLY A 178 -23.90 2.42 9.98
CA GLY A 178 -24.98 2.72 10.92
C GLY A 178 -25.85 1.57 11.46
N ASN A 179 -25.39 0.32 11.51
CA ASN A 179 -26.19 -0.81 12.06
C ASN A 179 -25.40 -1.82 12.90
N LEU A 180 -24.18 -1.52 13.34
CA LEU A 180 -23.38 -2.41 14.20
C LEU A 180 -23.61 -2.10 15.68
N SER A 181 -23.69 -3.14 16.51
CA SER A 181 -23.67 -2.97 17.97
C SER A 181 -22.31 -2.47 18.45
N GLU A 182 -22.24 -1.91 19.65
CA GLU A 182 -20.99 -1.39 20.23
C GLU A 182 -19.86 -2.45 20.28
N ALA A 183 -20.19 -3.68 20.65
CA ALA A 183 -19.24 -4.79 20.64
C ALA A 183 -18.74 -5.11 19.21
N GLN A 184 -19.65 -5.10 18.23
CA GLN A 184 -19.32 -5.37 16.82
C GLN A 184 -18.46 -4.26 16.22
N THR A 185 -18.69 -3.01 16.59
CA THR A 185 -17.89 -1.87 16.13
C THR A 185 -16.47 -1.93 16.70
N TRP A 186 -16.28 -2.31 17.97
CA TRP A 186 -14.94 -2.57 18.54
C TRP A 186 -14.21 -3.74 17.86
N GLU A 187 -14.91 -4.80 17.47
CA GLU A 187 -14.33 -5.90 16.70
C GLU A 187 -13.90 -5.46 15.29
N VAL A 188 -14.73 -4.66 14.61
CA VAL A 188 -14.40 -4.08 13.30
C VAL A 188 -13.20 -3.13 13.42
N LEU A 189 -13.16 -2.27 14.45
CA LEU A 189 -12.03 -1.38 14.73
C LEU A 189 -10.71 -2.13 14.89
N ARG A 190 -10.72 -3.21 15.69
CA ARG A 190 -9.53 -4.06 15.88
C ARG A 190 -9.10 -4.73 14.59
N SER A 191 -10.05 -5.28 13.85
CA SER A 191 -9.79 -5.94 12.56
C SER A 191 -9.19 -4.97 11.54
N LEU A 192 -9.78 -3.78 11.42
CA LEU A 192 -9.30 -2.71 10.55
C LEU A 192 -7.91 -2.20 10.95
N LYS A 193 -7.64 -2.04 12.26
CA LYS A 193 -6.31 -1.67 12.78
C LYS A 193 -5.27 -2.73 12.44
N SER A 194 -5.62 -4.00 12.53
CA SER A 194 -4.70 -5.08 12.19
C SER A 194 -4.41 -5.20 10.69
N ILE A 195 -5.23 -4.62 9.80
CA ILE A 195 -5.02 -4.64 8.34
C ILE A 195 -4.65 -3.27 7.76
N SER A 196 -4.54 -2.22 8.57
CA SER A 196 -4.32 -0.84 8.09
C SER A 196 -2.96 -0.66 7.42
N PHE A 197 -1.97 -1.49 7.74
CA PHE A 197 -0.69 -1.51 7.03
C PHE A 197 -0.81 -1.93 5.54
N VAL A 198 -1.86 -2.69 5.19
CA VAL A 198 -2.14 -3.09 3.80
C VAL A 198 -2.71 -1.92 3.00
N LYS A 199 -3.50 -1.07 3.66
CA LYS A 199 -4.16 0.09 3.09
C LYS A 199 -4.12 1.25 4.09
N PRO A 200 -3.14 2.17 3.98
CA PRO A 200 -2.92 3.23 4.96
C PRO A 200 -4.14 4.13 5.21
N ASN A 201 -5.05 4.25 4.23
CA ASN A 201 -6.31 4.97 4.37
C ASN A 201 -7.31 4.31 5.34
N LEU A 202 -7.16 3.02 5.67
CA LEU A 202 -7.98 2.36 6.68
C LEU A 202 -7.67 2.86 8.09
N THR A 203 -6.46 3.37 8.36
CA THR A 203 -6.12 4.00 9.65
C THR A 203 -7.05 5.19 9.94
N VAL A 204 -7.37 5.97 8.91
CA VAL A 204 -8.30 7.11 9.02
C VAL A 204 -9.71 6.63 9.34
N ILE A 205 -10.16 5.55 8.70
CA ILE A 205 -11.49 4.95 8.93
C ILE A 205 -11.59 4.35 10.34
N VAL A 206 -10.52 3.72 10.85
CA VAL A 206 -10.45 3.21 12.22
C VAL A 206 -10.65 4.33 13.23
N GLU A 207 -9.92 5.44 13.11
CA GLU A 207 -10.06 6.52 14.09
C GLU A 207 -11.43 7.19 14.02
N SER A 208 -11.96 7.44 12.82
CA SER A 208 -13.33 7.99 12.68
C SER A 208 -14.40 7.10 13.32
N LEU A 209 -14.25 5.78 13.25
CA LEU A 209 -15.18 4.84 13.89
C LEU A 209 -15.03 4.79 15.42
N ARG A 210 -13.80 4.93 15.91
CA ARG A 210 -13.51 4.97 17.34
C ARG A 210 -14.11 6.23 17.98
N GLU A 211 -13.98 7.37 17.30
CA GLU A 211 -14.59 8.64 17.71
C GLU A 211 -16.11 8.59 17.70
N GLN A 212 -16.74 7.96 16.71
CA GLN A 212 -18.19 7.78 16.68
C GLN A 212 -18.72 6.94 17.87
N MET A 213 -17.95 5.94 18.31
CA MET A 213 -18.32 5.10 19.47
C MET A 213 -18.29 5.87 20.78
N THR A 214 -17.22 6.63 21.04
CA THR A 214 -17.06 7.40 22.28
C THR A 214 -17.97 8.61 22.35
N SER A 215 -18.46 9.10 21.21
CA SER A 215 -19.36 10.26 21.13
C SER A 215 -20.84 9.93 21.37
N GLN A 216 -21.26 8.66 21.21
CA GLN A 216 -22.66 8.24 21.30
C GLN A 216 -23.08 7.76 22.70
N THR A 217 -22.13 7.46 23.58
CA THR A 217 -22.39 6.98 24.96
C THR A 217 -21.91 8.03 25.98
N ALA A 218 -22.84 8.55 26.79
CA ALA A 218 -22.55 9.51 27.88
C ALA A 218 -21.73 8.91 29.04
N VAL A 219 -21.51 7.59 29.01
CA VAL A 219 -20.62 6.86 29.89
C VAL A 219 -19.48 6.37 29.03
N ALA A 220 -18.24 6.74 29.35
CA ALA A 220 -17.06 6.21 28.69
C ALA A 220 -17.08 4.69 28.81
N THR A 221 -17.51 4.01 27.76
CA THR A 221 -17.45 2.56 27.67
C THR A 221 -15.99 2.20 27.52
N ALA A 222 -15.43 1.65 28.61
CA ALA A 222 -14.06 1.16 28.62
C ALA A 222 -13.88 0.18 27.46
N GLU A 223 -12.77 0.31 26.72
CA GLU A 223 -12.44 -0.62 25.66
C GLU A 223 -12.54 -2.05 26.23
N PRO A 224 -13.41 -2.91 25.68
CA PRO A 224 -13.55 -4.27 26.18
C PRO A 224 -12.20 -4.97 26.06
N GLU A 225 -11.80 -5.81 27.01
CA GLU A 225 -10.47 -6.44 26.99
C GLU A 225 -10.12 -7.08 25.62
N GLN A 226 -8.92 -6.79 25.08
CA GLN A 226 -8.46 -7.42 23.85
C GLN A 226 -8.04 -8.87 24.14
N ARG A 227 -8.87 -9.82 23.71
CA ARG A 227 -8.62 -11.26 23.88
C ARG A 227 -8.18 -11.96 22.60
N ILE A 228 -8.23 -11.27 21.46
CA ILE A 228 -7.83 -11.78 20.15
C ILE A 228 -6.76 -10.85 19.58
N PHE A 229 -5.61 -11.42 19.22
CA PHE A 229 -4.48 -10.72 18.62
C PHE A 229 -4.30 -11.24 17.19
N LEU A 230 -4.41 -10.35 16.20
CA LEU A 230 -4.10 -10.66 14.81
C LEU A 230 -2.67 -10.19 14.51
N HIS A 231 -1.75 -11.14 14.38
CA HIS A 231 -0.39 -10.88 13.92
C HIS A 231 -0.30 -11.20 12.42
N LEU A 232 -0.16 -10.16 11.60
CA LEU A 232 0.19 -10.29 10.19
C LEU A 232 1.68 -9.99 10.06
N ASP A 233 2.47 -11.02 9.80
CA ASP A 233 3.91 -10.88 9.67
C ASP A 233 4.25 -9.99 8.46
N TYR A 234 4.98 -8.90 8.71
CA TYR A 234 5.54 -8.06 7.66
C TYR A 234 7.05 -7.97 7.90
N ILE A 235 7.83 -8.67 7.08
CA ILE A 235 9.27 -8.90 7.30
C ILE A 235 10.10 -7.96 6.40
N LEU A 236 9.76 -6.67 6.40
CA LEU A 236 10.51 -5.66 5.67
C LEU A 236 11.09 -4.65 6.66
N SER A 237 12.32 -4.19 6.42
CA SER A 237 12.90 -3.07 7.18
C SER A 237 12.08 -1.80 6.97
N GLU A 238 12.08 -0.87 7.93
CA GLU A 238 11.33 0.39 7.86
C GLU A 238 11.55 1.15 6.54
N GLU A 239 12.81 1.25 6.09
CA GLU A 239 13.17 1.86 4.80
C GLU A 239 12.48 1.18 3.60
N MET A 240 12.45 -0.16 3.60
CA MET A 240 11.80 -0.92 2.53
C MET A 240 10.27 -0.81 2.60
N GLN A 241 9.69 -0.65 3.80
CA GLN A 241 8.26 -0.40 3.95
C GLN A 241 7.89 0.96 3.36
N GLU A 242 8.64 2.02 3.69
CA GLU A 242 8.41 3.36 3.14
C GLU A 242 8.53 3.38 1.61
N HIS A 243 9.51 2.67 1.06
CA HIS A 243 9.68 2.51 -0.38
C HIS A 243 8.46 1.82 -1.03
N VAL A 244 8.04 0.68 -0.48
CA VAL A 244 6.89 -0.08 -0.97
C VAL A 244 5.60 0.74 -0.91
N ASP A 245 5.40 1.48 0.17
CA ASP A 245 4.23 2.35 0.35
C ASP A 245 4.25 3.53 -0.62
N THR A 246 5.43 4.09 -0.88
CA THR A 246 5.64 5.15 -1.89
C THR A 246 5.30 4.65 -3.29
N LEU A 247 5.66 3.42 -3.65
CA LEU A 247 5.29 2.80 -4.93
C LEU A 247 3.78 2.53 -5.02
N GLN A 248 3.17 2.04 -3.93
CA GLN A 248 1.72 1.86 -3.87
C GLN A 248 0.98 3.18 -4.08
N GLU A 249 1.40 4.25 -3.40
CA GLU A 249 0.77 5.58 -3.54
C GLU A 249 0.87 6.09 -4.99
N GLN A 250 2.01 5.92 -5.65
CA GLN A 250 2.18 6.28 -7.07
C GLN A 250 1.22 5.53 -8.00
N ILE A 251 1.03 4.23 -7.78
CA ILE A 251 0.10 3.40 -8.57
C ILE A 251 -1.35 3.84 -8.33
N GLU A 252 -1.72 4.11 -7.08
CA GLU A 252 -3.07 4.58 -6.75
C GLU A 252 -3.34 5.98 -7.34
N GLN A 253 -2.37 6.89 -7.28
CA GLN A 253 -2.46 8.21 -7.90
C GLN A 253 -2.61 8.11 -9.42
N LEU A 254 -1.91 7.18 -10.06
CA LEU A 254 -2.10 6.87 -11.47
C LEU A 254 -3.57 6.49 -11.71
N TRP A 255 -4.11 5.49 -11.04
CA TRP A 255 -5.51 5.09 -11.25
C TRP A 255 -6.54 6.20 -10.99
N ARG A 256 -6.27 7.14 -10.07
CA ARG A 256 -7.12 8.31 -9.81
C ARG A 256 -7.06 9.36 -10.92
N SER A 257 -5.87 9.60 -11.49
CA SER A 257 -5.64 10.58 -12.57
C SER A 257 -5.98 10.02 -13.96
N GLY A 258 -6.14 8.70 -14.07
CA GLY A 258 -6.49 7.97 -15.28
C GLY A 258 -5.53 6.81 -15.55
N SER A 259 -5.94 5.83 -16.34
CA SER A 259 -5.09 4.65 -16.55
C SER A 259 -3.91 4.92 -17.49
N GLY A 260 -2.70 4.50 -17.10
CA GLY A 260 -1.45 4.74 -17.84
C GLY A 260 -0.49 3.55 -17.78
N ILE A 261 0.58 3.63 -18.58
CA ILE A 261 1.64 2.63 -18.59
C ILE A 261 2.71 3.06 -17.60
N ILE A 262 3.24 2.11 -16.84
CA ILE A 262 4.36 2.36 -15.94
C ILE A 262 5.60 1.62 -16.41
N GLN A 263 6.74 2.25 -16.16
CA GLN A 263 8.06 1.66 -16.33
C GLN A 263 8.83 1.72 -15.02
N PHE A 264 9.51 0.62 -14.69
CA PHE A 264 10.31 0.48 -13.48
C PHE A 264 11.42 -0.55 -13.63
N ASP A 265 12.43 -0.47 -12.78
CA ASP A 265 13.52 -1.44 -12.73
C ASP A 265 13.21 -2.55 -11.73
N TYR A 266 13.29 -3.81 -12.17
CA TYR A 266 12.92 -4.97 -11.37
C TYR A 266 14.10 -5.91 -11.11
N GLY A 267 14.38 -6.17 -9.83
CA GLY A 267 15.35 -7.16 -9.39
C GLY A 267 14.79 -8.57 -9.55
N SER A 268 15.25 -9.28 -10.59
CA SER A 268 14.91 -10.70 -10.77
C SER A 268 15.58 -11.57 -9.70
N SER A 269 15.03 -12.75 -9.44
CA SER A 269 15.62 -13.74 -8.51
C SER A 269 17.01 -14.25 -8.95
N ALA A 270 17.43 -13.96 -10.19
CA ALA A 270 18.76 -14.25 -10.71
C ALA A 270 19.78 -13.13 -10.47
N GLY A 271 19.40 -12.08 -9.72
CA GLY A 271 20.27 -10.93 -9.41
C GLY A 271 20.43 -9.92 -10.54
N LYS A 272 19.74 -10.12 -11.68
CA LYS A 272 19.72 -9.16 -12.78
C LYS A 272 18.60 -8.15 -12.58
N VAL A 273 18.92 -6.88 -12.73
CA VAL A 273 17.95 -5.79 -12.83
C VAL A 273 17.54 -5.64 -14.29
N VAL A 274 16.24 -5.64 -14.54
CA VAL A 274 15.67 -5.50 -15.88
C VAL A 274 14.62 -4.38 -15.90
N PRO A 275 14.60 -3.53 -16.93
CA PRO A 275 13.54 -2.55 -17.10
C PRO A 275 12.25 -3.27 -17.52
N ILE A 276 11.14 -2.93 -16.89
CA ILE A 276 9.82 -3.52 -17.11
C ILE A 276 8.86 -2.41 -17.53
N THR A 277 8.10 -2.63 -18.61
CA THR A 277 7.10 -1.68 -19.11
C THR A 277 5.74 -2.37 -19.19
N VAL A 278 4.82 -2.00 -18.31
CA VAL A 278 3.56 -2.74 -18.10
C VAL A 278 2.38 -1.81 -17.81
N TYR A 279 1.18 -2.33 -18.07
CA TYR A 279 -0.08 -1.76 -17.65
C TYR A 279 -0.42 -2.26 -16.24
N PRO A 280 -0.46 -1.40 -15.20
CA PRO A 280 -0.76 -1.80 -13.84
C PRO A 280 -2.27 -2.00 -13.64
N VAL A 281 -2.67 -3.19 -13.17
CA VAL A 281 -4.09 -3.56 -13.07
C VAL A 281 -4.60 -3.47 -11.64
N CYS A 282 -3.94 -4.15 -10.69
CA CYS A 282 -4.37 -4.15 -9.29
C CYS A 282 -3.22 -4.53 -8.33
N LEU A 283 -3.41 -4.18 -7.05
CA LEU A 283 -2.49 -4.55 -5.97
C LEU A 283 -3.08 -5.67 -5.12
N HIS A 284 -2.23 -6.61 -4.71
CA HIS A 284 -2.58 -7.68 -3.79
C HIS A 284 -1.61 -7.75 -2.63
N TYR A 285 -2.13 -8.11 -1.45
CA TYR A 285 -1.30 -8.54 -0.33
C TYR A 285 -1.37 -10.06 -0.23
N SER A 286 -0.23 -10.73 -0.35
CA SER A 286 -0.15 -12.19 -0.26
C SER A 286 1.17 -12.58 0.40
N ARG A 287 1.15 -13.56 1.30
CA ARG A 287 2.36 -14.13 1.92
C ARG A 287 3.38 -13.07 2.36
N ARG A 288 2.94 -12.08 3.14
CA ARG A 288 3.79 -11.06 3.76
C ARG A 288 4.41 -10.02 2.80
N ALA A 289 3.92 -9.92 1.57
CA ALA A 289 4.39 -8.93 0.60
C ALA A 289 3.25 -8.33 -0.22
N LYS A 290 3.47 -7.10 -0.71
CA LYS A 290 2.59 -6.42 -1.65
C LYS A 290 3.04 -6.74 -3.09
N TYR A 291 2.08 -7.08 -3.93
CA TYR A 291 2.29 -7.45 -5.33
C TYR A 291 1.47 -6.55 -6.24
N LEU A 292 2.07 -6.14 -7.35
CA LEU A 292 1.39 -5.55 -8.49
C LEU A 292 1.09 -6.63 -9.52
N SER A 293 -0.20 -6.88 -9.77
CA SER A 293 -0.66 -7.61 -10.94
C SER A 293 -0.68 -6.64 -12.12
N ALA A 294 0.12 -6.93 -13.15
CA ALA A 294 0.23 -6.08 -14.33
C ALA A 294 0.25 -6.91 -15.62
N TYR A 295 -0.13 -6.27 -16.72
CA TYR A 295 -0.14 -6.88 -18.05
C TYR A 295 0.84 -6.15 -18.96
N GLY A 296 1.75 -6.86 -19.59
CA GLY A 296 2.75 -6.25 -20.45
C GLY A 296 3.92 -7.17 -20.74
N GLU A 297 4.99 -6.59 -21.26
CA GLU A 297 6.20 -7.34 -21.58
C GLU A 297 6.97 -7.64 -20.29
N GLY A 298 7.07 -8.93 -19.98
CA GLY A 298 7.84 -9.38 -18.83
C GLY A 298 9.35 -9.32 -19.07
N PRO A 299 10.17 -9.77 -18.09
CA PRO A 299 11.63 -9.84 -18.22
C PRO A 299 12.15 -10.55 -19.48
N ASN A 300 11.35 -11.46 -20.03
CA ASN A 300 11.69 -12.27 -21.19
C ASN A 300 11.16 -11.67 -22.51
N GLY A 301 10.58 -10.47 -22.48
CA GLY A 301 9.95 -9.82 -23.64
C GLY A 301 8.60 -10.42 -24.06
N VAL A 302 8.06 -11.37 -23.26
CA VAL A 302 6.77 -11.99 -23.55
C VAL A 302 5.65 -11.14 -22.97
N LEU A 303 4.70 -10.77 -23.83
CA LEU A 303 3.48 -10.07 -23.45
C LEU A 303 2.53 -11.02 -22.73
N ASP A 304 2.41 -10.87 -21.41
CA ASP A 304 1.51 -11.68 -20.59
C ASP A 304 1.19 -10.96 -19.27
N TRP A 305 0.45 -11.63 -18.40
CA TRP A 305 0.29 -11.27 -17.01
C TRP A 305 1.54 -11.59 -16.19
N HIS A 306 1.87 -10.67 -15.28
CA HIS A 306 2.98 -10.83 -14.36
C HIS A 306 2.62 -10.25 -12.99
N ASN A 307 3.03 -10.94 -11.94
CA ASN A 307 2.93 -10.47 -10.56
C ASN A 307 4.30 -9.97 -10.08
N TYR A 308 4.41 -8.67 -9.82
CA TYR A 308 5.64 -8.03 -9.34
C TYR A 308 5.56 -7.72 -7.87
N ARG A 309 6.46 -8.31 -7.09
CA ARG A 309 6.72 -7.91 -5.70
C ARG A 309 7.20 -6.46 -5.63
N LEU A 310 6.49 -5.60 -4.91
CA LEU A 310 6.86 -4.18 -4.79
C LEU A 310 8.23 -4.01 -4.12
N ASP A 311 8.56 -4.86 -3.16
CA ASP A 311 9.86 -4.86 -2.46
C ASP A 311 11.06 -5.24 -3.35
N ARG A 312 10.80 -5.71 -4.58
CA ARG A 312 11.84 -6.04 -5.58
C ARG A 312 11.96 -5.02 -6.70
N ILE A 313 11.13 -3.98 -6.70
CA ILE A 313 11.28 -2.85 -7.61
C ILE A 313 12.41 -1.98 -7.08
N THR A 314 13.51 -1.89 -7.82
CA THR A 314 14.73 -1.19 -7.39
C THR A 314 14.70 0.30 -7.73
N SER A 315 13.88 0.70 -8.70
CA SER A 315 13.67 2.11 -9.03
C SER A 315 12.90 2.81 -7.92
N SER A 316 13.43 3.93 -7.42
CA SER A 316 12.80 4.73 -6.35
C SER A 316 11.48 5.39 -6.75
N ARG A 317 11.22 5.53 -8.06
CA ARG A 317 9.98 6.07 -8.62
C ARG A 317 9.56 5.29 -9.86
N LEU A 318 8.25 5.24 -10.10
CA LEU A 318 7.68 4.72 -11.32
C LEU A 318 7.72 5.80 -12.39
N THR A 319 8.13 5.44 -13.60
CA THR A 319 8.04 6.33 -14.75
C THR A 319 6.70 6.10 -15.43
N VAL A 320 5.81 7.10 -15.42
CA VAL A 320 4.52 7.03 -16.11
C VAL A 320 4.75 7.41 -17.58
N LEU A 321 4.47 6.48 -18.48
CA LEU A 321 4.58 6.68 -19.91
C LEU A 321 3.22 7.07 -20.50
N ALA A 322 3.23 8.11 -21.33
CA ALA A 322 2.07 8.45 -22.14
C ALA A 322 1.84 7.36 -23.18
N TRP A 323 0.58 7.08 -23.50
CA TRP A 323 0.23 6.02 -24.46
C TRP A 323 0.75 6.26 -25.90
N GLY A 324 1.15 7.47 -26.24
CA GLY A 324 1.80 7.79 -27.52
C GLY A 324 3.31 7.55 -27.52
N ASP A 325 3.89 7.25 -26.36
CA ASP A 325 5.33 7.07 -26.21
C ASP A 325 5.84 5.84 -27.00
N PRO A 326 6.94 5.96 -27.76
CA PRO A 326 7.50 4.87 -28.55
C PRO A 326 7.94 3.67 -27.70
N GLN A 327 8.24 3.87 -26.41
CA GLN A 327 8.60 2.80 -25.47
C GLN A 327 7.41 1.94 -25.06
N VAL A 328 6.16 2.39 -25.30
CA VAL A 328 4.98 1.58 -25.01
C VAL A 328 4.82 0.51 -26.11
N PRO A 329 4.79 -0.79 -25.74
CA PRO A 329 4.55 -1.87 -26.69
C PRO A 329 3.32 -1.63 -27.58
N GLU A 330 3.46 -1.88 -28.88
CA GLU A 330 2.37 -1.69 -29.84
C GLU A 330 1.14 -2.55 -29.50
N SER A 331 1.37 -3.75 -28.97
CA SER A 331 0.35 -4.64 -28.47
C SER A 331 -0.53 -4.02 -27.38
N LEU A 332 0.08 -3.35 -26.38
CA LEU A 332 -0.65 -2.62 -25.34
C LEU A 332 -1.43 -1.43 -25.90
N ARG A 333 -0.85 -0.69 -26.85
CA ARG A 333 -1.54 0.40 -27.55
C ARG A 333 -2.76 -0.12 -28.33
N LYS A 334 -2.64 -1.29 -28.97
CA LYS A 334 -3.76 -1.94 -29.67
C LYS A 334 -4.87 -2.32 -28.69
N LEU A 335 -4.56 -2.95 -27.56
CA LEU A 335 -5.55 -3.31 -26.53
C LEU A 335 -6.29 -2.09 -26.00
N ARG A 336 -5.59 -0.96 -25.81
CA ARG A 336 -6.25 0.31 -25.45
C ARG A 336 -7.20 0.79 -26.53
N ARG A 337 -6.76 0.82 -27.79
CA ARG A 337 -7.58 1.29 -28.92
C ARG A 337 -8.83 0.43 -29.13
N THR A 338 -8.76 -0.87 -28.83
CA THR A 338 -9.90 -1.79 -28.93
C THR A 338 -10.76 -1.86 -27.66
N GLY A 339 -10.40 -1.13 -26.60
CA GLY A 339 -11.11 -1.18 -25.32
C GLY A 339 -10.99 -2.52 -24.58
N GLN A 340 -9.94 -3.29 -24.87
CA GLN A 340 -9.71 -4.63 -24.34
C GLN A 340 -8.58 -4.66 -23.28
N LEU A 341 -8.34 -3.53 -22.61
CA LEU A 341 -7.38 -3.50 -21.52
C LEU A 341 -7.86 -4.39 -20.37
N PRO A 342 -6.97 -5.16 -19.74
CA PRO A 342 -7.36 -6.00 -18.62
C PRO A 342 -7.86 -5.18 -17.42
N THR A 343 -8.76 -5.77 -16.64
CA THR A 343 -9.35 -5.13 -15.46
C THR A 343 -9.16 -6.00 -14.22
N SER A 344 -9.38 -5.43 -13.04
CA SER A 344 -9.28 -6.15 -11.77
C SER A 344 -10.31 -7.28 -11.65
N GLU A 345 -11.46 -7.18 -12.33
CA GLU A 345 -12.48 -8.23 -12.34
C GLU A 345 -11.97 -9.50 -13.01
N VAL A 346 -11.15 -9.38 -14.07
CA VAL A 346 -10.50 -10.52 -14.72
C VAL A 346 -9.58 -11.24 -13.74
N VAL A 347 -8.84 -10.48 -12.93
CA VAL A 347 -7.94 -11.04 -11.92
C VAL A 347 -8.74 -11.72 -10.81
N SER A 348 -9.79 -11.08 -10.30
CA SER A 348 -10.65 -11.65 -9.26
C SER A 348 -11.28 -12.97 -9.72
N ALA A 349 -11.89 -12.99 -10.90
CA ALA A 349 -12.50 -14.19 -11.47
C ALA A 349 -11.47 -15.32 -11.68
N ALA A 350 -10.24 -14.99 -12.11
CA ALA A 350 -9.20 -15.99 -12.32
C ALA A 350 -8.65 -16.58 -11.00
N LEU A 351 -8.62 -15.78 -9.94
CA LEU A 351 -8.25 -16.22 -8.59
C LEU A 351 -9.34 -17.11 -7.97
N GLU A 352 -10.62 -16.86 -8.25
CA GLU A 352 -11.74 -17.69 -7.81
C GLU A 352 -11.84 -19.03 -8.57
N ASP A 353 -11.51 -19.03 -9.86
CA ASP A 353 -11.62 -20.21 -10.74
C ASP A 353 -10.61 -21.32 -10.40
N ALA A 354 -9.43 -20.97 -9.87
CA ALA A 354 -8.44 -21.95 -9.49
C ALA A 354 -7.47 -21.41 -8.44
N TRP A 355 -7.18 -22.27 -7.47
CA TRP A 355 -6.27 -21.99 -6.38
C TRP A 355 -4.86 -21.69 -6.90
N GLY A 356 -4.40 -20.47 -6.64
CA GLY A 356 -3.05 -20.01 -6.93
C GLY A 356 -3.06 -18.51 -7.18
N PHE A 357 -2.09 -17.82 -6.60
CA PHE A 357 -1.92 -16.38 -6.72
C PHE A 357 -1.44 -15.97 -8.13
N ASN A 358 -0.59 -16.78 -8.75
CA ASN A 358 -0.17 -16.60 -10.13
C ASN A 358 -1.27 -17.15 -11.06
N PHE A 359 -2.38 -16.43 -11.11
CA PHE A 359 -3.63 -16.83 -11.78
C PHE A 359 -3.49 -17.06 -13.29
N TYR A 360 -2.43 -16.51 -13.90
CA TYR A 360 -2.12 -16.69 -15.32
C TYR A 360 -1.45 -18.04 -15.63
N LEU A 361 -1.03 -18.79 -14.61
CA LEU A 361 -0.46 -20.12 -14.83
C LEU A 361 -1.53 -21.16 -15.23
N PRO A 362 -1.12 -22.27 -15.88
CA PRO A 362 -2.05 -23.27 -16.36
C PRO A 362 -2.92 -23.87 -15.24
N ARG A 363 -4.24 -23.83 -15.44
CA ARG A 363 -5.21 -24.51 -14.58
C ARG A 363 -5.11 -26.01 -14.74
N ARG A 364 -5.02 -26.75 -13.62
CA ARG A 364 -4.93 -28.21 -13.57
C ARG A 364 -5.75 -28.76 -12.42
N LEU A 365 -6.26 -29.98 -12.60
CA LEU A 365 -6.95 -30.72 -11.55
C LEU A 365 -5.93 -31.25 -10.54
N LEU A 366 -6.07 -30.83 -9.29
CA LEU A 366 -5.43 -31.42 -8.12
C LEU A 366 -6.35 -32.50 -7.57
N ILE A 367 -5.79 -33.69 -7.29
CA ILE A 367 -6.44 -34.73 -6.50
C ILE A 367 -5.52 -35.03 -5.32
N MET A 368 -6.05 -34.88 -4.11
CA MET A 368 -5.35 -35.16 -2.86
C MET A 368 -5.95 -36.37 -2.17
N ARG A 369 -5.11 -37.11 -1.46
CA ARG A 369 -5.50 -38.21 -0.56
C ARG A 369 -4.95 -37.95 0.84
N PHE A 370 -5.76 -38.20 1.84
CA PHE A 370 -5.41 -38.10 3.27
C PHE A 370 -5.92 -39.32 4.05
N PRO A 371 -5.22 -39.75 5.12
CA PRO A 371 -5.79 -40.64 6.11
C PRO A 371 -7.08 -40.02 6.71
N PRO A 372 -8.14 -40.81 6.94
CA PRO A 372 -9.44 -40.29 7.40
C PRO A 372 -9.38 -39.49 8.70
N ASP A 373 -8.58 -39.95 9.66
CA ASP A 373 -8.45 -39.26 10.95
C ASP A 373 -7.76 -37.90 10.82
N PHE A 374 -6.78 -37.80 9.90
CA PHE A 374 -6.12 -36.53 9.62
C PHE A 374 -7.06 -35.57 8.90
N ALA A 375 -7.78 -36.07 7.89
CA ALA A 375 -8.78 -35.30 7.15
C ALA A 375 -9.84 -34.70 8.07
N ARG A 376 -10.41 -35.51 8.96
CA ARG A 376 -11.43 -35.07 9.92
C ARG A 376 -10.94 -33.96 10.86
N ARG A 377 -9.69 -34.04 11.29
CA ARG A 377 -9.11 -33.12 12.28
C ARG A 377 -8.54 -31.84 11.68
N TYR A 378 -8.01 -31.90 10.45
CA TYR A 378 -7.16 -30.83 9.89
C TYR A 378 -7.58 -30.35 8.50
N VAL A 379 -8.55 -31.02 7.86
CA VAL A 379 -9.00 -30.69 6.50
C VAL A 379 -10.49 -30.33 6.48
N ASP A 380 -11.39 -31.19 6.94
CA ASP A 380 -12.84 -31.04 6.76
C ASP A 380 -13.43 -29.76 7.35
N GLN A 381 -12.93 -29.33 8.51
CA GLN A 381 -13.47 -28.19 9.25
C GLN A 381 -12.63 -26.92 9.04
N THR A 382 -11.91 -26.85 7.93
CA THR A 382 -11.04 -25.72 7.64
C THR A 382 -11.46 -25.03 6.37
N GLU A 383 -11.51 -23.70 6.41
CA GLU A 383 -11.77 -22.92 5.20
C GLU A 383 -10.58 -23.07 4.24
N ARG A 384 -10.90 -23.39 2.99
CA ARG A 384 -9.96 -23.62 1.90
C ARG A 384 -10.50 -22.92 0.66
N HIS A 385 -9.70 -22.94 -0.40
CA HIS A 385 -10.13 -22.44 -1.70
C HIS A 385 -11.47 -23.07 -2.09
N THR A 386 -12.38 -22.30 -2.68
CA THR A 386 -13.76 -22.72 -2.99
C THR A 386 -13.83 -23.97 -3.87
N THR A 387 -12.82 -24.17 -4.72
CA THR A 387 -12.72 -25.37 -5.56
C THR A 387 -12.23 -26.61 -4.81
N PHE A 388 -11.71 -26.47 -3.59
CA PHE A 388 -11.17 -27.57 -2.78
C PHE A 388 -12.32 -28.25 -2.04
N GLU A 389 -12.76 -29.38 -2.56
CA GLU A 389 -13.93 -30.11 -2.04
C GLU A 389 -13.65 -31.60 -1.91
N ALA A 390 -14.35 -32.24 -0.97
CA ALA A 390 -14.32 -33.68 -0.81
C ALA A 390 -14.92 -34.36 -2.06
N VAL A 391 -14.38 -35.50 -2.43
CA VAL A 391 -14.87 -36.32 -3.54
C VAL A 391 -14.85 -37.78 -3.16
N ASP A 392 -15.96 -38.47 -3.44
CA ASP A 392 -16.05 -39.91 -3.17
C ASP A 392 -15.05 -40.69 -4.04
N TYR A 393 -14.42 -41.69 -3.44
CA TYR A 393 -13.48 -42.55 -4.14
C TYR A 393 -14.08 -43.16 -5.42
N GLY A 394 -15.34 -43.58 -5.37
CA GLY A 394 -16.05 -44.15 -6.53
C GLY A 394 -16.26 -43.17 -7.69
N ALA A 395 -16.27 -41.86 -7.42
CA ALA A 395 -16.42 -40.82 -8.43
C ALA A 395 -15.09 -40.43 -9.10
N LEU A 396 -13.95 -40.72 -8.45
CA LEU A 396 -12.62 -40.32 -8.91
C LEU A 396 -12.26 -40.85 -10.32
N PRO A 397 -12.52 -42.13 -10.68
CA PRO A 397 -12.24 -42.60 -12.04
C PRO A 397 -12.99 -41.81 -13.11
N GLY A 398 -14.26 -41.48 -12.86
CA GLY A 398 -15.07 -40.64 -13.75
C GLY A 398 -14.53 -39.22 -13.88
N LEU A 399 -14.14 -38.61 -12.76
CA LEU A 399 -13.51 -37.29 -12.73
C LEU A 399 -12.19 -37.28 -13.52
N VAL A 400 -11.29 -38.24 -13.27
CA VAL A 400 -10.02 -38.37 -13.99
C VAL A 400 -10.26 -38.58 -15.49
N ASN A 401 -11.26 -39.40 -15.85
CA ASN A 401 -11.60 -39.65 -17.24
C ASN A 401 -12.02 -38.40 -18.01
N ARG A 402 -12.71 -37.47 -17.32
CA ARG A 402 -13.25 -36.24 -17.89
C ARG A 402 -12.20 -35.12 -17.96
N GLU A 403 -11.44 -34.92 -16.88
CA GLU A 403 -10.60 -33.73 -16.71
C GLU A 403 -9.13 -33.95 -17.10
N ILE A 404 -8.61 -35.18 -17.02
CA ILE A 404 -7.21 -35.49 -17.31
C ILE A 404 -7.10 -36.11 -18.70
N LYS A 405 -6.30 -35.48 -19.56
CA LYS A 405 -6.08 -35.90 -20.96
C LYS A 405 -4.69 -36.48 -21.14
N GLY A 406 -4.50 -37.26 -22.19
CA GLY A 406 -3.19 -37.76 -22.59
C GLY A 406 -2.68 -38.92 -21.71
N PRO A 407 -1.35 -39.19 -21.75
CA PRO A 407 -0.76 -40.39 -21.15
C PRO A 407 -0.88 -40.42 -19.62
N ASP A 408 -0.95 -39.25 -18.98
CA ASP A 408 -1.01 -39.13 -17.52
C ASP A 408 -2.24 -39.77 -16.91
N LYS A 409 -3.36 -39.76 -17.64
CA LYS A 409 -4.64 -40.33 -17.22
C LYS A 409 -4.50 -41.78 -16.73
N ARG A 410 -3.80 -42.62 -17.50
CA ARG A 410 -3.64 -44.05 -17.16
C ARG A 410 -2.81 -44.22 -15.89
N THR A 411 -1.78 -43.41 -15.72
CA THR A 411 -0.92 -43.44 -14.53
C THR A 411 -1.68 -42.96 -13.30
N VAL A 412 -2.46 -41.89 -13.40
CA VAL A 412 -3.28 -41.39 -12.29
C VAL A 412 -4.31 -42.45 -11.86
N LEU A 413 -5.01 -43.08 -12.81
CA LEU A 413 -5.96 -44.17 -12.51
C LEU A 413 -5.27 -45.36 -11.84
N LYS A 414 -4.06 -45.71 -12.27
CA LYS A 414 -3.26 -46.77 -11.64
C LYS A 414 -2.89 -46.41 -10.19
N VAL A 415 -2.46 -45.18 -9.94
CA VAL A 415 -2.15 -44.71 -8.58
C VAL A 415 -3.40 -44.77 -7.71
N LEU A 416 -4.54 -44.27 -8.20
CA LEU A 416 -5.81 -44.32 -7.47
C LEU A 416 -6.23 -45.75 -7.12
N GLY A 417 -6.13 -46.68 -8.07
CA GLY A 417 -6.48 -48.10 -7.84
C GLY A 417 -5.58 -48.80 -6.80
N GLN A 418 -4.46 -48.20 -6.41
CA GLN A 418 -3.56 -48.69 -5.37
C GLN A 418 -3.80 -48.01 -4.01
N ARG A 419 -4.78 -47.12 -3.88
CA ARG A 419 -5.09 -46.41 -2.63
C ARG A 419 -6.32 -46.97 -1.98
N ASN A 420 -6.42 -46.78 -0.66
CA ASN A 420 -7.52 -47.32 0.10
C ASN A 420 -8.81 -46.54 -0.24
N PRO A 421 -9.89 -47.19 -0.69
CA PRO A 421 -11.15 -46.53 -0.95
C PRO A 421 -11.75 -45.79 0.26
N GLN A 422 -11.35 -46.18 1.48
CA GLN A 422 -11.81 -45.57 2.73
C GLN A 422 -11.00 -44.34 3.15
N ASP A 423 -9.94 -43.98 2.41
CA ASP A 423 -9.24 -42.73 2.65
C ASP A 423 -10.12 -41.52 2.26
N ALA A 424 -9.77 -40.36 2.79
CA ALA A 424 -10.42 -39.11 2.39
C ALA A 424 -9.76 -38.56 1.12
N TYR A 425 -10.57 -38.24 0.11
CA TYR A 425 -10.11 -37.68 -1.15
C TYR A 425 -10.72 -36.31 -1.38
N TYR A 426 -9.91 -35.43 -1.95
CA TYR A 426 -10.34 -34.07 -2.28
C TYR A 426 -9.89 -33.72 -3.69
N ARG A 427 -10.69 -32.91 -4.37
CA ARG A 427 -10.32 -32.29 -5.63
C ARG A 427 -10.16 -30.79 -5.48
N ALA A 428 -9.31 -30.18 -6.29
CA ALA A 428 -9.26 -28.74 -6.46
C ALA A 428 -8.80 -28.36 -7.86
N TRP A 429 -9.10 -27.14 -8.29
CA TRP A 429 -8.44 -26.53 -9.42
C TRP A 429 -7.25 -25.74 -8.91
N ILE A 430 -6.07 -25.97 -9.49
CA ILE A 430 -4.84 -25.27 -9.11
C ILE A 430 -4.17 -24.60 -10.30
N ARG A 431 -3.37 -23.57 -10.03
CA ARG A 431 -2.43 -22.95 -10.96
C ARG A 431 -1.08 -23.68 -10.88
N LEU A 432 -0.84 -24.60 -11.82
CA LEU A 432 0.37 -25.43 -11.81
C LEU A 432 1.62 -24.58 -12.02
N GLY A 433 2.60 -24.73 -11.13
CA GLY A 433 3.85 -23.94 -11.13
C GLY A 433 3.84 -22.78 -10.13
N ASP A 434 2.70 -22.47 -9.51
CA ASP A 434 2.64 -21.50 -8.43
C ASP A 434 3.31 -22.05 -7.16
N ILE A 435 4.31 -21.33 -6.67
CA ILE A 435 5.05 -21.69 -5.45
C ILE A 435 4.14 -21.73 -4.21
N ASN A 436 3.08 -20.93 -4.16
CA ASN A 436 2.15 -20.88 -3.03
C ASN A 436 1.39 -22.18 -2.85
N ILE A 437 1.08 -22.87 -3.95
CA ILE A 437 0.45 -24.19 -3.94
C ILE A 437 1.43 -25.22 -3.39
N VAL A 438 2.66 -25.23 -3.89
CA VAL A 438 3.68 -26.17 -3.41
C VAL A 438 3.96 -25.97 -1.92
N MET A 439 4.10 -24.72 -1.46
CA MET A 439 4.29 -24.44 -0.05
C MET A 439 3.14 -24.97 0.81
N ARG A 440 1.87 -24.77 0.39
CA ARG A 440 0.74 -25.31 1.15
C ARG A 440 0.73 -26.84 1.18
N LEU A 441 1.05 -27.48 0.06
CA LEU A 441 1.11 -28.95 0.00
C LEU A 441 2.22 -29.51 0.91
N ARG A 442 3.31 -28.76 1.13
CA ARG A 442 4.36 -29.14 2.08
C ARG A 442 3.85 -29.14 3.51
N ASP A 443 2.97 -28.21 3.88
CA ASP A 443 2.39 -28.11 5.23
C ASP A 443 1.56 -29.35 5.60
N TRP A 444 1.07 -30.10 4.61
CA TRP A 444 0.31 -31.32 4.82
C TRP A 444 1.15 -32.60 4.83
N ARG A 445 2.45 -32.51 4.54
CA ARG A 445 3.32 -33.68 4.63
C ARG A 445 3.49 -34.09 6.11
N PRO A 446 3.65 -35.40 6.39
CA PRO A 446 3.62 -36.53 5.44
C PRO A 446 2.20 -37.04 5.13
N MET A 447 1.16 -36.46 5.72
CA MET A 447 -0.20 -37.02 5.72
C MET A 447 -0.99 -36.74 4.42
N GLY A 448 -0.62 -35.72 3.66
CA GLY A 448 -1.21 -35.40 2.36
C GLY A 448 -0.41 -36.00 1.20
N GLU A 449 -1.10 -36.73 0.32
CA GLU A 449 -0.52 -37.27 -0.91
C GLU A 449 -1.18 -36.61 -2.13
N VAL A 450 -0.35 -36.06 -3.03
CA VAL A 450 -0.80 -35.59 -4.35
C VAL A 450 -0.94 -36.79 -5.29
N ILE A 451 -2.15 -37.11 -5.73
CA ILE A 451 -2.42 -38.14 -6.75
C ILE A 451 -2.24 -37.56 -8.17
N ALA A 452 -2.77 -36.35 -8.40
CA ALA A 452 -2.67 -35.62 -9.66
C ALA A 452 -2.54 -34.11 -9.36
N PRO A 453 -1.89 -33.30 -10.22
CA PRO A 453 -1.23 -33.70 -11.47
C PRO A 453 0.10 -34.42 -11.21
N LEU A 454 0.58 -35.21 -12.19
CA LEU A 454 1.74 -36.09 -12.01
C LEU A 454 3.04 -35.31 -11.82
N GLU A 455 3.17 -34.16 -12.47
CA GLU A 455 4.31 -33.27 -12.35
C GLU A 455 4.48 -32.80 -10.91
N LEU A 456 3.37 -32.44 -10.26
CA LEU A 456 3.37 -32.00 -8.87
C LEU A 456 3.62 -33.18 -7.92
N ARG A 457 3.01 -34.34 -8.17
CA ARG A 457 3.29 -35.58 -7.45
C ARG A 457 4.78 -35.94 -7.51
N GLN A 458 5.38 -35.84 -8.69
CA GLN A 458 6.77 -36.16 -8.93
C GLN A 458 7.70 -35.24 -8.15
N ARG A 459 7.43 -33.93 -8.20
CA ARG A 459 8.15 -32.92 -7.43
C ARG A 459 8.07 -33.20 -5.93
N MET A 460 6.88 -33.46 -5.38
CA MET A 460 6.71 -33.76 -3.96
C MET A 460 7.50 -35.01 -3.55
N ARG A 461 7.56 -36.04 -4.41
CA ARG A 461 8.36 -37.25 -4.18
C ARG A 461 9.86 -36.97 -4.18
N GLU A 462 10.34 -36.16 -5.10
CA GLU A 462 11.75 -35.76 -5.18
C GLU A 462 12.16 -34.91 -3.97
N GLU A 463 11.32 -33.98 -3.53
CA GLU A 463 11.55 -33.17 -2.34
C GLU A 463 11.64 -34.04 -1.08
N VAL A 464 10.75 -35.02 -0.90
CA VAL A 464 10.82 -35.97 0.23
C VAL A 464 12.08 -36.83 0.19
N ALA A 465 12.47 -37.32 -1.00
CA ALA A 465 13.70 -38.09 -1.15
C ALA A 465 14.96 -37.26 -0.85
N ALA A 466 14.96 -35.98 -1.22
CA ALA A 466 16.04 -35.06 -0.88
C ALA A 466 16.07 -34.74 0.63
N GLU A 467 14.90 -34.47 1.21
CA GLU A 467 14.73 -34.21 2.64
C GLU A 467 15.21 -35.39 3.48
N LEU A 468 14.86 -36.63 3.12
CA LEU A 468 15.33 -37.84 3.81
C LEU A 468 16.86 -37.92 3.86
N ARG A 469 17.58 -37.51 2.80
CA ARG A 469 19.05 -37.49 2.79
C ARG A 469 19.65 -36.49 3.77
N HIS A 470 18.94 -35.43 4.14
CA HIS A 470 19.42 -34.47 5.15
C HIS A 470 19.37 -35.03 6.57
N TYR A 471 18.49 -36.00 6.82
CA TYR A 471 18.35 -36.67 8.12
C TYR A 471 19.05 -38.04 8.14
N GLY A 472 19.44 -38.57 6.99
CA GLY A 472 20.14 -39.84 6.84
C GLY A 472 21.64 -39.71 7.02
N ASP A 473 22.07 -39.13 8.15
CA ASP A 473 23.43 -39.26 8.71
C ASP A 473 23.27 -39.55 10.21
N GLY A 474 23.35 -40.84 10.54
CA GLY A 474 23.28 -41.43 11.87
C GLY A 474 23.59 -42.91 11.80
#